data_AF-A0A0D9V2S7-F1
#
_entry.id   AF-A0A0D9V2S7-F1
#
_cell.length_a   1.000
_cell.length_b   1.000
_cell.length_c   1.000
_cell.angle_alpha   90.00
_cell.angle_beta   90.00
_cell.angle_gamma   90.00
#
_symmetry.space_group_name_H-M   'P 1'
#
loop_
_entity.id
_entity.type
_entity.pdbx_description
1 polymer ?
#
loop_
_entity_poly.entity_id
_entity_poly.type
_entity_poly.pdbx_seq_one_letter_code
_entity_poly.pdbx_strand_id
1 'polypeptide(L)'
;MAVAQCEKDFDAVIERMLNLNLDAAGAEPDPPAQQQLQPAATGPGGNNNIGAGLSYWAETLVSEVFGADTLGDARERVRAVLEAFGGAVDASARAGAASRMDAASRESAVLKRAVLYHYRLLKAERKAQEQLRMQVYDYGERVRRLEASNYALTLHLRQAELHHAGGGAMPPGPRNPEIF
;
A
#
# COMPACT_ATOMS: atom_id res chain seq x y z
N MET A 1 -28.13 -12.99 -5.04
CA MET A 1 -27.19 -12.79 -6.17
C MET A 1 -26.76 -11.33 -6.36
N ALA A 2 -27.61 -10.32 -6.13
CA ALA A 2 -27.27 -8.92 -6.39
C ALA A 2 -26.07 -8.35 -5.57
N VAL A 3 -25.91 -8.72 -4.30
CA VAL A 3 -24.85 -8.18 -3.42
C VAL A 3 -23.44 -8.60 -3.89
N ALA A 4 -23.29 -9.86 -4.32
CA ALA A 4 -22.02 -10.37 -4.84
C ALA A 4 -21.64 -9.77 -6.20
N GLN A 5 -22.62 -9.26 -6.96
CA GLN A 5 -22.38 -8.54 -8.19
C GLN A 5 -21.90 -7.12 -7.91
N CYS A 6 -22.53 -6.43 -6.95
CA CYS A 6 -22.09 -5.11 -6.51
C CYS A 6 -20.65 -5.13 -5.98
N GLU A 7 -20.25 -6.14 -5.19
CA GLU A 7 -18.88 -6.25 -4.67
C GLU A 7 -17.84 -6.40 -5.79
N LYS A 8 -18.12 -7.21 -6.80
CA LYS A 8 -17.26 -7.36 -7.99
C LYS A 8 -17.19 -6.08 -8.81
N ASP A 9 -18.30 -5.36 -8.93
CA ASP A 9 -18.36 -4.10 -9.67
C ASP A 9 -17.56 -3.00 -8.94
N PHE A 10 -17.60 -2.95 -7.60
CA PHE A 10 -16.75 -2.05 -6.80
C PHE A 10 -15.27 -2.37 -6.97
N ASP A 11 -14.88 -3.65 -6.91
CA ASP A 11 -13.50 -4.07 -7.15
C ASP A 11 -13.03 -3.70 -8.57
N ALA A 12 -13.88 -3.86 -9.58
CA ALA A 12 -13.58 -3.49 -10.97
C ALA A 12 -13.41 -1.97 -11.13
N VAL A 13 -14.23 -1.16 -10.46
CA VAL A 13 -14.11 0.30 -10.45
C VAL A 13 -12.81 0.73 -9.76
N ILE A 14 -12.47 0.10 -8.64
CA ILE A 14 -11.20 0.34 -7.93
C ILE A 14 -10.03 0.02 -8.85
N GLU A 15 -10.02 -1.12 -9.55
CA GLU A 15 -8.93 -1.47 -10.47
C GLU A 15 -8.85 -0.52 -11.68
N ARG A 16 -9.99 -0.06 -12.23
CA ARG A 16 -10.00 0.92 -13.33
C ARG A 16 -9.45 2.29 -12.89
N MET A 17 -9.81 2.74 -11.69
CA MET A 17 -9.29 3.98 -11.09
C MET A 17 -7.78 3.89 -10.83
N LEU A 18 -7.27 2.70 -10.54
CA LEU A 18 -5.86 2.48 -10.29
C LEU A 18 -5.01 2.53 -11.55
N ASN A 19 -5.50 1.94 -12.64
CA ASN A 19 -4.78 1.95 -13.91
C ASN A 19 -4.70 3.37 -14.50
N LEU A 20 -5.80 4.14 -14.42
CA LEU A 20 -5.82 5.53 -14.91
C LEU A 20 -4.86 6.47 -14.14
N ASN A 21 -4.61 6.20 -12.85
CA ASN A 21 -3.70 7.01 -12.03
C ASN A 21 -2.23 6.58 -12.14
N LEU A 22 -1.94 5.35 -12.60
CA LEU A 22 -0.59 4.89 -12.90
C LEU A 22 -0.09 5.48 -14.22
N ASP A 23 -0.95 5.56 -15.24
CA ASP A 23 -0.59 6.12 -16.55
C ASP A 23 -0.36 7.65 -16.50
N ALA A 24 -1.01 8.36 -15.57
CA ALA A 24 -0.77 9.79 -15.36
C ALA A 24 0.59 10.09 -14.67
N ALA A 25 1.27 9.08 -14.13
CA ALA A 25 2.57 9.21 -13.46
C ALA A 25 3.74 8.60 -14.26
N GLY A 26 3.48 8.12 -15.48
CA GLY A 26 4.44 7.41 -16.34
C GLY A 26 5.37 8.33 -17.15
N ALA A 27 6.03 9.29 -16.51
CA ALA A 27 7.27 9.87 -17.02
C ALA A 27 8.39 9.38 -16.08
N GLU A 28 9.21 8.44 -16.56
CA GLU A 28 10.27 7.75 -15.81
C GLU A 28 11.26 8.70 -15.09
N PRO A 29 11.85 8.22 -13.98
CA PRO A 29 13.27 7.90 -14.04
C PRO A 29 13.70 6.61 -13.32
N ASP A 30 14.82 6.09 -13.83
CA ASP A 30 15.71 4.96 -13.51
C ASP A 30 15.81 4.35 -12.08
N PRO A 31 16.32 3.09 -11.95
CA PRO A 31 16.31 2.26 -10.74
C PRO A 31 17.19 2.73 -9.57
N PRO A 32 16.93 2.24 -8.33
CA PRO A 32 17.47 2.82 -7.10
C PRO A 32 18.90 2.38 -6.81
N ALA A 33 19.85 3.33 -6.86
CA ALA A 33 21.13 3.18 -6.20
C ALA A 33 20.96 3.33 -4.69
N GLN A 34 21.52 2.36 -3.95
CA GLN A 34 21.54 2.29 -2.49
C GLN A 34 22.17 3.55 -1.91
N GLN A 35 21.39 4.41 -1.26
CA GLN A 35 21.91 5.48 -0.43
C GLN A 35 21.95 5.04 1.04
N GLN A 36 23.18 4.78 1.46
CA GLN A 36 23.64 4.64 2.82
C GLN A 36 23.16 5.81 3.69
N LEU A 37 22.79 5.50 4.93
CA LEU A 37 22.58 6.49 5.98
C LEU A 37 23.84 7.34 6.16
N GLN A 38 23.74 8.63 5.85
CA GLN A 38 24.57 9.67 6.43
C GLN A 38 23.67 10.76 7.02
N PRO A 39 24.02 11.32 8.19
CA PRO A 39 23.19 12.31 8.87
C PRO A 39 23.29 13.66 8.14
N ALA A 40 22.18 14.11 7.57
CA ALA A 40 22.09 15.41 6.94
C ALA A 40 22.22 16.50 8.00
N ALA A 41 23.30 17.27 7.85
CA ALA A 41 23.55 18.51 8.53
C ALA A 41 22.35 19.46 8.44
N THR A 42 22.11 20.15 9.56
CA THR A 42 21.54 21.50 9.64
C THR A 42 20.25 21.73 8.85
N GLY A 43 19.12 21.40 9.47
CA GLY A 43 17.83 21.96 9.06
C GLY A 43 17.91 23.49 9.05
N PRO A 44 17.41 24.18 8.00
CA PRO A 44 17.50 25.62 7.92
C PRO A 44 16.62 26.21 9.02
N GLY A 45 17.26 26.94 9.93
CA GLY A 45 16.60 27.69 10.98
C GLY A 45 15.64 28.72 10.38
N GLY A 46 14.36 28.36 10.33
CA GLY A 46 13.28 29.25 9.90
C GLY A 46 13.01 30.41 10.85
N ASN A 47 13.62 30.41 12.05
CA ASN A 47 13.38 31.44 13.06
C ASN A 47 14.36 32.62 12.98
N ASN A 48 15.53 32.45 12.35
CA ASN A 48 16.55 33.50 12.32
C ASN A 48 16.28 34.56 11.24
N ASN A 49 15.50 34.21 10.21
CA ASN A 49 15.20 35.12 9.10
C ASN A 49 14.07 36.11 9.41
N ILE A 50 13.15 35.74 10.30
CA ILE A 50 12.07 36.64 10.75
C ILE A 50 12.65 37.70 11.70
N GLY A 51 13.57 37.33 12.60
CA GLY A 51 14.25 38.28 13.49
C GLY A 51 15.14 39.27 12.72
N ALA A 52 15.90 38.78 11.73
CA ALA A 52 16.69 39.63 10.85
C ALA A 52 15.81 40.55 9.98
N GLY A 53 14.69 40.02 9.46
CA GLY A 53 13.71 40.80 8.71
C GLY A 53 13.03 41.87 9.57
N LEU A 54 12.65 41.54 10.81
CA LEU A 54 12.03 42.50 11.74
C LEU A 54 12.99 43.65 12.06
N SER A 55 14.27 43.36 12.28
CA SER A 55 15.29 44.39 12.52
C SER A 55 15.41 45.31 11.30
N TYR A 56 15.46 44.74 10.10
CA TYR A 56 15.49 45.50 8.84
C TYR A 56 14.27 46.41 8.66
N TRP A 57 13.06 45.90 8.90
CA TRP A 57 11.83 46.69 8.79
C TRP A 57 11.76 47.78 9.88
N ALA A 58 12.25 47.50 11.09
CA ALA A 58 12.35 48.48 12.17
C ALA A 58 13.36 49.60 11.85
N GLU A 59 14.55 49.25 11.35
CA GLU A 59 15.56 50.23 10.92
C GLU A 59 15.08 51.07 9.73
N THR A 60 14.37 50.47 8.77
CA THR A 60 13.78 51.18 7.63
C THR A 60 12.70 52.17 8.07
N LEU A 61 11.82 51.76 9.00
CA LEU A 61 10.81 52.66 9.59
C LEU A 61 11.47 53.83 10.32
N VAL A 62 12.48 53.56 11.15
CA VAL A 62 13.20 54.60 11.89
C VAL A 62 13.90 55.55 10.91
N SER A 63 14.61 55.02 9.91
CA SER A 63 15.29 55.84 8.89
C SER A 63 14.32 56.75 8.12
N GLU A 64 13.13 56.25 7.74
CA GLU A 64 12.12 57.05 7.02
C GLU A 64 11.44 58.10 7.89
N VAL A 65 11.22 57.81 9.19
CA VAL A 65 10.65 58.79 10.12
C VAL A 65 11.63 59.92 10.42
N PHE A 66 12.93 59.60 10.59
CA PHE A 66 13.96 60.60 10.86
C PHE A 66 14.38 61.39 9.61
N GLY A 67 14.11 60.89 8.41
CA GLY A 67 14.35 61.58 7.14
C GLY A 67 13.20 62.48 6.67
N ALA A 68 12.13 62.65 7.46
CA ALA A 68 10.96 63.43 7.08
C ALA A 68 11.03 64.89 7.58
N ASP A 69 10.72 65.85 6.70
CA ASP A 69 10.78 67.29 7.00
C ASP A 69 9.59 67.80 7.82
N THR A 70 8.45 67.10 7.78
CA THR A 70 7.25 67.44 8.54
C THR A 70 6.53 66.21 9.08
N LEU A 71 5.75 66.38 10.14
CA LEU A 71 4.96 65.31 10.77
C LEU A 71 3.96 64.65 9.79
N GLY A 72 3.48 65.41 8.80
CA GLY A 72 2.62 64.88 7.72
C GLY A 72 3.37 63.91 6.81
N ASP A 73 4.56 64.30 6.35
CA ASP A 73 5.43 63.49 5.49
C ASP A 73 5.93 62.22 6.21
N ALA A 74 6.27 62.33 7.50
CA ALA A 74 6.61 61.18 8.34
C ALA A 74 5.47 60.16 8.43
N ARG A 75 4.21 60.63 8.53
CA ARG A 75 3.03 59.76 8.61
C ARG A 75 2.73 59.04 7.31
N GLU A 76 2.90 59.70 6.16
CA GLU A 76 2.71 59.08 4.85
C GLU A 76 3.79 58.02 4.58
N ARG A 77 5.05 58.32 4.91
CA ARG A 77 6.16 57.37 4.79
C ARG A 77 5.99 56.15 5.71
N VAL A 78 5.60 56.35 6.97
CA VAL A 78 5.30 55.23 7.89
C VAL A 78 4.16 54.36 7.37
N ARG A 79 3.08 54.97 6.83
CA ARG A 79 1.99 54.20 6.22
C ARG A 79 2.48 53.37 5.04
N ALA A 80 3.26 53.95 4.15
CA ALA A 80 3.80 53.23 2.99
C ALA A 80 4.69 52.04 3.42
N VAL A 81 5.55 52.22 4.42
CA VAL A 81 6.41 51.14 4.93
C VAL A 81 5.60 50.04 5.63
N LEU A 82 4.56 50.39 6.40
CA LEU A 82 3.68 49.41 7.04
C LEU A 82 2.82 48.64 6.04
N GLU A 83 2.35 49.29 4.97
CA GLU A 83 1.65 48.60 3.87
C GLU A 83 2.57 47.63 3.12
N ALA A 84 3.80 48.05 2.84
CA ALA A 84 4.81 47.18 2.23
C ALA A 84 5.15 45.97 3.12
N PHE A 85 5.28 46.18 4.44
CA PHE A 85 5.48 45.11 5.40
C PHE A 85 4.28 44.15 5.44
N GLY A 86 3.05 44.67 5.51
CA GLY A 86 1.83 43.86 5.47
C GLY A 86 1.75 43.00 4.20
N GLY A 87 2.06 43.58 3.03
CA GLY A 87 2.13 42.85 1.78
C GLY A 87 3.21 41.75 1.78
N ALA A 88 4.37 42.00 2.37
CA ALA A 88 5.45 41.02 2.50
C ALA A 88 5.09 39.86 3.46
N VAL A 89 4.45 40.17 4.58
CA VAL A 89 3.96 39.17 5.55
C VAL A 89 2.87 38.30 4.92
N ASP A 90 1.92 38.90 4.21
CA ASP A 90 0.87 38.19 3.50
C ASP A 90 1.43 37.28 2.39
N ALA A 91 2.41 37.77 1.63
CA ALA A 91 3.08 36.96 0.60
C ALA A 91 3.82 35.76 1.23
N SER A 92 4.52 35.98 2.33
CA SER A 92 5.20 34.92 3.09
C SER A 92 4.21 33.90 3.67
N ALA A 93 3.09 34.37 4.23
CA ALA A 93 2.03 33.52 4.75
C ALA A 93 1.39 32.66 3.64
N ARG A 94 1.14 33.23 2.46
CA ARG A 94 0.63 32.49 1.29
C ARG A 94 1.64 31.47 0.77
N ALA A 95 2.92 31.83 0.70
CA ALA A 95 3.98 30.91 0.28
C ALA A 95 4.14 29.74 1.27
N GLY A 96 4.07 30.03 2.58
CA GLY A 96 4.07 29.01 3.63
C GLY A 96 2.84 28.10 3.56
N ALA A 97 1.66 28.65 3.27
CA ALA A 97 0.44 27.86 3.09
C ALA A 97 0.54 26.93 1.86
N ALA A 98 1.03 27.44 0.72
CA ALA A 98 1.23 26.64 -0.48
C ALA A 98 2.22 25.49 -0.25
N SER A 99 3.37 25.76 0.37
CA SER A 99 4.36 24.73 0.70
C SER A 99 3.81 23.66 1.64
N ARG A 100 2.97 24.03 2.62
CA ARG A 100 2.31 23.07 3.53
C ARG A 100 1.27 22.22 2.80
N MET A 101 0.50 22.82 1.89
CA MET A 101 -0.46 22.08 1.06
C MET A 101 0.24 21.09 0.13
N ASP A 102 1.36 21.47 -0.47
CA ASP A 102 2.16 20.58 -1.32
C ASP A 102 2.75 19.42 -0.52
N ALA A 103 3.28 19.68 0.69
CA ALA A 103 3.76 18.64 1.58
C ALA A 103 2.63 17.66 1.98
N ALA A 104 1.48 18.18 2.40
CA ALA A 104 0.31 17.36 2.74
C ALA A 104 -0.21 16.54 1.54
N SER A 105 -0.14 17.09 0.32
CA SER A 105 -0.48 16.38 -0.92
C SER A 105 0.46 15.20 -1.18
N ARG A 106 1.78 15.41 -1.02
CA ARG A 106 2.79 14.35 -1.17
C ARG A 106 2.58 13.23 -0.14
N GLU A 107 2.35 13.59 1.13
CA GLU A 107 2.04 12.63 2.18
C GLU A 107 0.76 11.84 1.88
N SER A 108 -0.28 12.53 1.42
CA SER A 108 -1.53 11.89 0.99
C SER A 108 -1.33 10.91 -0.16
N ALA A 109 -0.43 11.21 -1.11
CA ALA A 109 -0.09 10.29 -2.19
C ALA A 109 0.65 9.04 -1.69
N VAL A 110 1.58 9.19 -0.74
CA VAL A 110 2.28 8.06 -0.11
C VAL A 110 1.28 7.17 0.64
N LEU A 111 0.40 7.76 1.44
CA LEU A 111 -0.62 7.01 2.17
C LEU A 111 -1.58 6.27 1.24
N LYS A 112 -2.02 6.90 0.14
CA LYS A 112 -2.83 6.23 -0.89
C LYS A 112 -2.09 5.02 -1.47
N ARG A 113 -0.81 5.16 -1.83
CA ARG A 113 0.01 4.05 -2.34
C ARG A 113 0.16 2.92 -1.32
N ALA A 114 0.36 3.26 -0.04
CA ALA A 114 0.48 2.27 1.04
C ALA A 114 -0.82 1.46 1.23
N VAL A 115 -1.98 2.13 1.24
CA VAL A 115 -3.28 1.46 1.34
C VAL A 115 -3.51 0.52 0.16
N LEU A 116 -3.15 0.95 -1.05
CA LEU A 116 -3.29 0.12 -2.24
C LEU A 116 -2.40 -1.11 -2.22
N TYR A 117 -1.16 -0.96 -1.77
CA TYR A 117 -0.26 -2.09 -1.57
C TYR A 117 -0.84 -3.08 -0.55
N HIS A 118 -1.33 -2.58 0.59
CA HIS A 118 -1.92 -3.41 1.63
C HIS A 118 -3.16 -4.17 1.15
N TYR A 119 -4.07 -3.52 0.41
CA TYR A 119 -5.23 -4.18 -0.17
C TYR A 119 -4.83 -5.31 -1.14
N ARG A 120 -3.88 -5.05 -2.03
CA ARG A 120 -3.38 -6.06 -2.98
C ARG A 120 -2.73 -7.24 -2.27
N LEU A 121 -1.94 -6.98 -1.24
CA LEU A 121 -1.30 -8.01 -0.42
C LEU A 121 -2.34 -8.90 0.27
N LEU A 122 -3.33 -8.28 0.92
CA LEU A 122 -4.39 -9.01 1.62
C LEU A 122 -5.25 -9.84 0.65
N LYS A 123 -5.52 -9.33 -0.56
CA LYS A 123 -6.22 -10.07 -1.62
C LYS A 123 -5.42 -11.29 -2.08
N ALA A 124 -4.11 -11.15 -2.23
CA ALA A 124 -3.23 -12.26 -2.59
C ALA A 124 -3.16 -13.32 -1.47
N GLU A 125 -3.04 -12.87 -0.22
CA GLU A 125 -3.01 -13.75 0.96
C GLU A 125 -4.32 -14.55 1.10
N ARG A 126 -5.48 -13.89 0.95
CA ARG A 126 -6.78 -14.58 0.95
C ARG A 126 -6.87 -15.65 -0.13
N LYS A 127 -6.46 -15.34 -1.36
CA LYS A 127 -6.44 -16.31 -2.47
C LYS A 127 -5.55 -17.51 -2.16
N ALA A 128 -4.35 -17.27 -1.62
CA ALA A 128 -3.44 -18.34 -1.23
C ALA A 128 -4.04 -19.20 -0.10
N GLN A 129 -4.68 -18.59 0.88
CA GLN A 129 -5.35 -19.30 1.97
C GLN A 129 -6.53 -20.15 1.47
N GLU A 130 -7.33 -19.63 0.54
CA GLU A 130 -8.42 -20.37 -0.10
C GLU A 130 -7.90 -21.57 -0.89
N GLN A 131 -6.83 -21.41 -1.68
CA GLN A 131 -6.19 -22.50 -2.40
C GLN A 131 -5.69 -23.60 -1.45
N LEU A 132 -5.05 -23.22 -0.34
CA LEU A 132 -4.59 -24.17 0.66
C LEU A 132 -5.76 -24.93 1.31
N ARG A 133 -6.87 -24.24 1.62
CA ARG A 133 -8.08 -24.87 2.15
C ARG A 133 -8.68 -25.88 1.18
N MET A 134 -8.73 -25.56 -0.11
CA MET A 134 -9.19 -26.48 -1.14
C MET A 134 -8.30 -27.72 -1.21
N GLN A 135 -6.98 -27.56 -1.18
CA GLN A 135 -6.05 -28.69 -1.15
C GLN A 135 -6.26 -29.59 0.07
N VAL A 136 -6.45 -29.01 1.27
CA VAL A 136 -6.72 -29.78 2.49
C VAL A 136 -8.00 -30.59 2.35
N TYR A 137 -9.05 -30.00 1.77
CA TYR A 137 -10.30 -30.73 1.50
C TYR A 137 -10.08 -31.89 0.52
N ASP A 138 -9.37 -31.65 -0.59
CA ASP A 138 -9.07 -32.65 -1.60
C ASP A 138 -8.25 -33.82 -1.03
N TYR A 139 -7.26 -33.53 -0.19
CA TYR A 139 -6.50 -34.56 0.52
C TYR A 139 -7.38 -35.34 1.49
N GLY A 140 -8.28 -34.68 2.22
CA GLY A 140 -9.21 -35.35 3.12
C GLY A 140 -10.20 -36.29 2.40
N GLU A 141 -10.67 -35.93 1.21
CA GLU A 141 -11.47 -36.82 0.35
C GLU A 141 -10.63 -37.99 -0.19
N ARG A 142 -9.37 -37.74 -0.59
CA ARG A 142 -8.47 -38.79 -1.08
C ARG A 142 -8.16 -39.83 0.00
N VAL A 143 -7.93 -39.39 1.24
CA VAL A 143 -7.72 -40.29 2.39
C VAL A 143 -8.95 -41.15 2.62
N ARG A 144 -10.16 -40.56 2.69
CA ARG A 144 -11.41 -41.32 2.87
C ARG A 144 -11.63 -42.36 1.77
N ARG A 145 -11.31 -42.04 0.51
CA ARG A 145 -11.39 -43.00 -0.60
C ARG A 145 -10.41 -44.16 -0.42
N LEU A 146 -9.17 -43.86 -0.02
CA LEU A 146 -8.15 -44.88 0.23
C LEU A 146 -8.55 -45.79 1.41
N GLU A 147 -9.05 -45.22 2.49
CA GLU A 147 -9.57 -45.97 3.64
C GLU A 147 -10.70 -46.92 3.23
N ALA A 148 -11.68 -46.45 2.44
CA ALA A 148 -12.75 -47.29 1.91
C ALA A 148 -12.22 -48.41 1.01
N SER A 149 -11.26 -48.13 0.14
CA SER A 149 -10.64 -49.14 -0.74
C SER A 149 -9.87 -50.20 0.04
N ASN A 150 -9.13 -49.79 1.09
CA ASN A 150 -8.36 -50.68 1.93
C ASN A 150 -9.28 -51.59 2.74
N TYR A 151 -10.38 -51.02 3.28
CA TYR A 151 -11.41 -51.80 3.96
C TYR A 151 -12.05 -52.85 3.03
N ALA A 152 -12.44 -52.45 1.81
CA ALA A 152 -13.00 -53.36 0.81
C ALA A 152 -12.01 -54.50 0.46
N LEU A 153 -10.74 -54.17 0.23
CA LEU A 153 -9.70 -55.15 -0.04
C LEU A 153 -9.52 -56.14 1.13
N THR A 154 -9.46 -55.62 2.36
CA THR A 154 -9.33 -56.43 3.57
C THR A 154 -10.52 -57.38 3.72
N LEU A 155 -11.73 -56.91 3.42
CA LEU A 155 -12.94 -57.73 3.45
C LEU A 155 -12.88 -58.84 2.38
N HIS A 156 -12.47 -58.52 1.16
CA HIS A 156 -12.30 -59.51 0.08
C HIS A 156 -11.23 -60.55 0.39
N LEU A 157 -10.09 -60.15 0.97
CA LEU A 157 -9.06 -61.08 1.40
C LEU A 157 -9.58 -62.05 2.46
N ARG A 158 -10.27 -61.53 3.48
CA ARG A 158 -10.89 -62.37 4.52
C ARG A 158 -11.92 -63.34 3.93
N GLN A 159 -12.71 -62.91 2.96
CA GLN A 159 -13.65 -63.78 2.25
C GLN A 159 -12.91 -64.89 1.48
N ALA A 160 -11.85 -64.55 0.73
CA ALA A 160 -11.04 -65.53 0.00
C ALA A 160 -10.38 -66.56 0.92
N GLU A 161 -9.87 -66.14 2.08
CA GLU A 161 -9.32 -67.02 3.11
C GLU A 161 -10.39 -67.97 3.68
N LEU A 162 -11.59 -67.47 3.97
CA LEU A 162 -12.71 -68.30 4.45
C LEU A 162 -13.19 -69.28 3.38
N HIS A 163 -13.22 -68.88 2.10
CA HIS A 163 -13.52 -69.79 1.00
C HIS A 163 -12.43 -70.88 0.85
N HIS A 164 -11.16 -70.53 1.07
CA HIS A 164 -10.06 -71.50 1.13
C HIS A 164 -10.14 -72.44 2.36
N ALA A 165 -10.67 -71.98 3.49
CA ALA A 165 -10.75 -72.74 4.74
C ALA A 165 -12.04 -73.56 4.91
N GLY A 166 -13.14 -73.16 4.26
CA GLY A 166 -14.49 -73.70 4.50
C GLY A 166 -15.04 -74.66 3.45
N GLY A 167 -14.34 -74.92 2.34
CA GLY A 167 -14.91 -75.74 1.27
C GLY A 167 -13.90 -76.26 0.25
N GLY A 168 -13.44 -77.50 0.47
CA GLY A 168 -13.17 -78.49 -0.57
C GLY A 168 -11.99 -78.23 -1.52
N ALA A 169 -11.06 -79.18 -1.54
CA ALA A 169 -10.05 -79.35 -2.58
C ALA A 169 -10.57 -79.00 -4.00
N MET A 170 -10.14 -77.86 -4.52
CA MET A 170 -10.19 -77.56 -5.96
C MET A 170 -9.11 -78.40 -6.65
N PRO A 171 -9.43 -79.21 -7.68
CA PRO A 171 -8.41 -79.92 -8.43
C PRO A 171 -7.51 -78.90 -9.16
N PRO A 172 -6.20 -79.15 -9.30
CA PRO A 172 -5.28 -78.23 -9.97
C PRO A 172 -5.59 -78.16 -11.47
N GLY A 173 -6.36 -77.16 -11.88
CA GLY A 173 -6.49 -76.73 -13.28
C GLY A 173 -5.29 -75.90 -13.73
N PRO A 174 -4.97 -75.84 -15.03
CA PRO A 174 -3.67 -75.39 -15.52
C PRO A 174 -3.42 -73.93 -15.16
N ARG A 175 -2.39 -73.68 -14.35
CA ARG A 175 -1.82 -72.35 -14.15
C ARG A 175 -1.40 -71.80 -15.50
N ASN A 176 -2.01 -70.70 -15.90
CA ASN A 176 -1.59 -69.95 -17.08
C ASN A 176 -0.32 -69.15 -16.69
N PRO A 177 0.85 -69.42 -17.31
CA PRO A 177 2.09 -68.74 -16.97
C PRO A 177 2.18 -67.38 -17.69
N GLU A 178 2.77 -66.40 -17.01
CA GLU A 178 3.38 -65.18 -17.57
C GLU A 178 2.48 -64.28 -18.45
N ILE A 179 1.95 -63.21 -17.85
CA ILE A 179 1.71 -61.96 -18.58
C ILE A 179 2.37 -60.84 -17.76
N PHE A 180 3.36 -60.23 -18.39
CA PHE A 180 4.26 -59.17 -17.91
C PHE A 180 3.54 -57.90 -17.41
#